data_AF-A0A081DAY6-F1
#
_entry.id   AF-A0A081DAY6-F1
#
_cell.length_a   1.000
_cell.length_b   1.000
_cell.length_c   1.000
_cell.angle_alpha   90.00
_cell.angle_beta   90.00
_cell.angle_gamma   90.00
#
_symmetry.space_group_name_H-M   'P 1'
#
loop_
_entity.id
_entity.type
_entity.pdbx_description
1 polymer ?
#
loop_
_entity_poly.entity_id
_entity_poly.type
_entity_poly.pdbx_seq_one_letter_code
_entity_poly.pdbx_strand_id
1 'polypeptide(L)'
;MLLIYDLDNKLVGKAVQVLKENSLQLEKEEIISNDGVEIRGIVIEKTRTKPARDFYDYFYGEYHKYKINGNRIVTVEEEFGQGRNSLIKVTVGREVVYEFFVTPKKKYMKQMADNAIRSVFQKFLQLQKEETN
;
A
#
# COMPACT_ATOMS: atom_id res chain seq x y z
N MET A 1 -49.99 -3.69 14.62
CA MET A 1 -51.06 -2.78 15.10
C MET A 1 -50.62 -2.28 16.46
N LEU A 2 -50.40 -0.98 16.59
CA LEU A 2 -49.96 -0.35 17.84
C LEU A 2 -51.17 0.33 18.50
N LEU A 3 -51.34 0.09 19.79
CA LEU A 3 -52.40 0.69 20.61
C LEU A 3 -51.73 1.45 21.74
N ILE A 4 -52.08 2.72 21.90
CA ILE A 4 -51.56 3.59 22.95
C ILE A 4 -52.70 3.83 23.95
N TYR A 5 -52.39 3.57 25.22
CA TYR A 5 -53.29 3.71 26.35
C TYR A 5 -52.76 4.76 27.31
N ASP A 6 -53.67 5.50 27.93
CA ASP A 6 -53.35 6.42 29.02
C ASP A 6 -53.15 5.65 30.35
N LEU A 7 -52.67 6.32 31.40
CA LEU A 7 -52.39 5.75 32.72
C LEU A 7 -53.63 5.13 33.40
N ASP A 8 -54.83 5.57 33.02
CA ASP A 8 -56.12 4.99 33.43
C ASP A 8 -56.57 3.82 32.54
N ASN A 9 -55.67 3.27 31.74
CA ASN A 9 -55.89 2.15 30.83
C ASN A 9 -56.96 2.42 29.74
N LYS A 10 -57.26 3.69 29.47
CA LYS A 10 -58.18 4.14 28.44
C LYS A 10 -57.46 4.25 27.09
N LEU A 11 -58.03 3.63 26.05
CA LEU A 11 -57.45 3.67 24.71
C LEU A 11 -57.49 5.11 24.16
N VAL A 12 -56.32 5.70 23.91
CA VAL A 12 -56.19 7.09 23.41
C VAL A 12 -55.75 7.15 21.95
N GLY A 13 -55.19 6.09 21.39
CA GLY A 13 -54.80 6.07 19.99
C GLY A 13 -54.57 4.67 19.43
N LYS A 14 -54.86 4.51 18.14
CA LYS A 14 -54.63 3.27 17.38
C LYS A 14 -53.93 3.60 16.07
N ALA A 15 -52.76 3.01 15.85
CA ALA A 15 -52.02 3.13 14.59
C ALA A 15 -51.88 1.74 13.94
N VAL A 16 -52.30 1.64 12.67
CA VAL A 16 -52.15 0.44 11.86
C VAL A 16 -51.14 0.74 10.78
N GLN A 17 -50.03 0.01 10.77
CA GLN A 17 -49.05 0.06 9.68
C GLN A 17 -49.32 -1.13 8.76
N VAL A 18 -49.71 -0.84 7.52
CA VAL A 18 -49.96 -1.86 6.49
C VAL A 18 -48.67 -2.03 5.70
N LEU A 19 -48.05 -3.19 5.81
CA LEU A 19 -46.92 -3.57 4.96
C LEU A 19 -47.49 -3.93 3.58
N LYS A 20 -47.11 -3.17 2.54
CA LYS A 20 -47.42 -3.56 1.16
C LYS A 20 -46.47 -4.69 0.75
N GLU A 21 -47.01 -5.74 0.18
CA GLU A 21 -46.19 -6.79 -0.43
C GLU A 21 -45.30 -6.15 -1.52
N ASN A 22 -44.00 -6.46 -1.49
CA ASN A 22 -42.89 -5.90 -2.29
C ASN A 22 -42.22 -4.60 -1.82
N SER A 23 -42.37 -4.15 -0.57
CA SER A 23 -41.50 -3.08 -0.03
C SER A 23 -40.23 -3.56 0.69
N LEU A 24 -39.98 -4.87 0.71
CA LEU A 24 -38.67 -5.44 1.08
C LEU A 24 -37.82 -5.56 -0.18
N GLN A 25 -37.53 -4.43 -0.82
CA GLN A 25 -36.23 -4.33 -1.46
C GLN A 25 -35.26 -4.31 -0.29
N LEU A 26 -34.76 -5.50 0.07
CA LEU A 26 -33.47 -5.59 0.74
C LEU A 26 -32.56 -4.80 -0.18
N GLU A 27 -32.28 -3.55 0.18
CA GLU A 27 -31.09 -2.88 -0.30
C GLU A 27 -29.99 -3.86 0.07
N LYS A 28 -29.57 -4.63 -0.93
CA LYS A 28 -28.34 -5.37 -0.87
C LYS A 28 -27.29 -4.26 -0.88
N GLU A 29 -27.10 -3.62 0.27
CA GLU A 29 -25.81 -3.04 0.59
C GLU A 29 -24.86 -4.21 0.40
N GLU A 30 -24.22 -4.24 -0.77
CA GLU A 30 -22.96 -4.94 -0.89
C GLU A 30 -22.04 -4.21 0.07
N ILE A 31 -22.09 -4.64 1.33
CA ILE A 31 -21.04 -4.43 2.30
C ILE A 31 -19.88 -5.27 1.78
N ILE A 32 -19.23 -4.80 0.71
CA ILE A 32 -17.80 -4.95 0.57
C ILE A 32 -17.24 -3.92 1.56
N SER A 33 -17.37 -4.20 2.85
CA SER A 33 -16.47 -3.62 3.83
C SER A 33 -15.09 -4.19 3.49
N ASN A 34 -14.41 -3.58 2.52
CA ASN A 34 -12.97 -3.51 2.59
C ASN A 34 -12.73 -2.86 3.95
N ASP A 35 -12.30 -3.66 4.93
CA ASP A 35 -12.12 -3.28 6.32
C ASP A 35 -10.94 -2.29 6.50
N GLY A 36 -10.70 -1.44 5.50
CA GLY A 36 -9.67 -0.40 5.48
C GLY A 36 -8.23 -0.90 5.59
N VAL A 37 -7.99 -2.22 5.47
CA VAL A 37 -6.63 -2.76 5.61
C VAL A 37 -5.87 -2.58 4.30
N GLU A 38 -5.16 -1.46 4.18
CA GLU A 38 -4.20 -1.23 3.11
C GLU A 38 -2.83 -1.77 3.50
N ILE A 39 -2.31 -2.73 2.72
CA ILE A 39 -0.95 -3.23 2.90
C ILE A 39 0.02 -2.19 2.32
N ARG A 40 0.91 -1.67 3.18
CA ARG A 40 1.88 -0.63 2.82
C ARG A 40 3.30 -1.07 3.16
N GLY A 41 4.29 -0.43 2.52
CA GLY A 41 5.71 -0.65 2.83
C GLY A 41 6.29 -1.96 2.33
N ILE A 42 5.68 -2.58 1.31
CA ILE A 42 6.20 -3.82 0.71
C ILE A 42 7.47 -3.51 -0.11
N VAL A 43 8.52 -4.27 0.18
CA VAL A 43 9.75 -4.30 -0.63
C VAL A 43 9.98 -5.72 -1.13
N ILE A 44 10.24 -5.87 -2.43
CA ILE A 44 10.51 -7.16 -3.07
C ILE A 44 11.98 -7.21 -3.49
N GLU A 45 12.66 -8.30 -3.11
CA GLU A 45 14.00 -8.62 -3.55
C GLU A 45 13.99 -9.53 -4.79
N LYS A 46 14.64 -9.10 -5.86
CA LYS A 46 14.92 -9.91 -7.06
C LYS A 46 16.40 -9.85 -7.41
N THR A 47 17.24 -10.21 -6.46
CA THR A 47 18.71 -10.25 -6.64
C THR A 47 19.21 -11.68 -6.76
N ARG A 48 20.37 -11.88 -7.41
CA ARG A 48 20.96 -13.19 -7.69
C ARG A 48 22.42 -13.27 -7.25
N THR A 49 23.19 -12.19 -7.34
CA THR A 49 24.60 -12.15 -6.92
C THR A 49 24.76 -11.70 -5.47
N LYS A 50 25.90 -12.02 -4.85
CA LYS A 50 26.20 -11.60 -3.47
C LYS A 50 26.28 -10.07 -3.34
N PRO A 51 26.99 -9.33 -4.22
CA PRO A 51 27.04 -7.87 -4.08
C PRO A 51 25.67 -7.19 -4.25
N ALA A 52 24.78 -7.75 -5.07
CA ALA A 52 23.40 -7.28 -5.20
C ALA A 52 22.56 -7.53 -3.92
N ARG A 53 22.68 -8.73 -3.32
CA ARG A 53 22.09 -9.02 -2.00
C ARG A 53 22.61 -8.10 -0.91
N ASP A 54 23.92 -7.88 -0.87
CA ASP A 54 24.53 -6.97 0.10
C ASP A 54 23.97 -5.54 -0.07
N PHE A 55 23.74 -5.08 -1.31
CA PHE A 55 23.04 -3.82 -1.57
C PHE A 55 21.61 -3.83 -1.05
N TYR A 56 20.84 -4.90 -1.32
CA TYR A 56 19.46 -5.03 -0.83
C TYR A 56 19.40 -4.93 0.70
N ASP A 57 20.33 -5.57 1.42
CA ASP A 57 20.38 -5.49 2.88
C ASP A 57 20.59 -4.05 3.38
N TYR A 58 21.51 -3.30 2.76
CA TYR A 58 21.71 -1.88 3.09
C TYR A 58 20.48 -1.04 2.76
N PHE A 59 19.88 -1.26 1.58
CA PHE A 59 18.69 -0.55 1.13
C PHE A 59 17.52 -0.82 2.07
N TYR A 60 17.21 -2.08 2.36
CA TYR A 60 16.09 -2.45 3.21
C TYR A 60 16.27 -1.97 4.66
N GLY A 61 17.51 -2.01 5.18
CA GLY A 61 17.84 -1.43 6.47
C GLY A 61 17.50 0.06 6.56
N GLU A 62 17.90 0.84 5.55
CA GLU A 62 17.57 2.27 5.50
C GLU A 62 16.08 2.51 5.23
N TYR A 63 15.43 1.71 4.37
CA TYR A 63 13.99 1.79 4.11
C TYR A 63 13.17 1.61 5.39
N HIS A 64 13.53 0.61 6.19
CA HIS A 64 12.88 0.32 7.47
C HIS A 64 13.16 1.42 8.51
N LYS A 65 14.42 1.87 8.62
CA LYS A 65 14.85 2.95 9.51
C LYS A 65 14.08 4.25 9.27
N TYR A 66 13.84 4.62 8.01
CA TYR A 66 13.09 5.83 7.65
C TYR A 66 11.57 5.63 7.59
N LYS A 67 11.06 4.41 7.82
CA LYS A 67 9.62 4.08 7.85
C LYS A 67 8.87 4.56 6.60
N ILE A 68 9.45 4.35 5.41
CA ILE A 68 8.96 4.92 4.15
C ILE A 68 7.53 4.47 3.80
N ASN A 69 7.06 3.32 4.30
CA ASN A 69 5.64 2.88 4.37
C ASN A 69 4.74 3.30 3.19
N GLY A 70 5.25 3.18 1.97
CA GLY A 70 4.57 3.65 0.77
C GLY A 70 3.38 2.77 0.37
N ASN A 71 2.44 3.35 -0.38
CA ASN A 71 1.25 2.68 -0.94
C ASN A 71 1.52 1.95 -2.28
N ARG A 72 2.78 1.86 -2.69
CA ARG A 72 3.24 1.11 -3.86
C ARG A 72 4.37 0.20 -3.46
N ILE A 73 4.48 -0.93 -4.16
CA ILE A 73 5.52 -1.91 -3.97
C ILE A 73 6.84 -1.34 -4.49
N VAL A 74 7.90 -1.45 -3.68
CA VAL A 74 9.27 -1.17 -4.11
C VAL A 74 9.92 -2.48 -4.52
N THR A 75 10.51 -2.54 -5.72
CA THR A 75 11.22 -3.73 -6.20
C THR A 75 12.69 -3.39 -6.40
N VAL A 76 13.58 -4.22 -5.87
CA VAL A 76 15.02 -4.16 -6.14
C VAL A 76 15.36 -5.34 -7.04
N GLU A 77 15.67 -5.07 -8.30
CA GLU A 77 15.89 -6.09 -9.33
C GLU A 77 17.31 -6.03 -9.87
N GLU A 78 17.94 -7.20 -9.99
CA GLU A 78 19.24 -7.35 -10.63
C GLU A 78 19.08 -7.85 -12.07
N GLU A 79 19.54 -7.04 -13.02
CA GLU A 79 19.68 -7.42 -14.42
C GLU A 79 21.14 -7.76 -14.74
N PHE A 80 21.35 -8.91 -15.37
CA PHE A 80 22.67 -9.29 -15.87
C PHE A 80 22.92 -8.59 -17.19
N GLY A 81 23.95 -7.75 -17.24
CA GLY A 81 24.44 -7.17 -18.49
C GLY A 81 25.24 -8.18 -19.31
N GLN A 82 25.67 -7.77 -20.50
CA GLN A 82 26.70 -8.53 -21.24
C GLN A 82 28.00 -8.57 -20.42
N GLY A 83 28.50 -9.78 -20.15
CA GLY A 83 29.76 -10.01 -19.43
C GLY A 83 29.55 -10.31 -17.94
N ARG A 84 30.38 -9.69 -17.07
CA ARG A 84 30.40 -9.92 -15.61
C ARG A 84 29.77 -8.79 -14.80
N ASN A 85 29.12 -7.84 -15.47
CA ASN A 85 28.53 -6.67 -14.81
C ASN A 85 27.05 -6.94 -14.52
N SER A 86 26.64 -6.60 -13.30
CA SER A 86 25.23 -6.59 -12.89
C SER A 86 24.75 -5.15 -12.78
N LEU A 87 23.55 -4.89 -13.26
CA LEU A 87 22.84 -3.63 -13.09
C LEU A 87 21.75 -3.83 -12.04
N ILE A 88 21.66 -2.93 -11.07
CA ILE A 88 20.53 -2.89 -10.14
C ILE A 88 19.54 -1.83 -10.61
N LYS A 89 18.27 -2.20 -10.66
CA LYS A 89 17.14 -1.30 -10.86
C LYS A 89 16.28 -1.29 -9.60
N VAL A 90 15.94 -0.10 -9.15
CA VAL A 90 14.98 0.13 -8.08
C VAL A 90 13.73 0.73 -8.68
N THR A 91 12.61 0.06 -8.50
CA THR A 91 11.33 0.40 -9.12
C THR A 91 10.28 0.67 -8.05
N VAL A 92 9.46 1.70 -8.22
CA VAL A 92 8.27 1.95 -7.41
C VAL A 92 7.05 1.69 -8.29
N GLY A 93 6.31 0.61 -7.99
CA GLY A 93 5.24 0.11 -8.85
C GLY A 93 5.78 -0.40 -10.19
N ARG A 94 5.70 0.44 -11.24
CA ARG A 94 6.20 0.13 -12.60
C ARG A 94 7.29 1.08 -13.09
N GLU A 95 7.63 2.10 -12.30
CA GLU A 95 8.57 3.14 -12.70
C GLU A 95 9.93 2.95 -12.06
N VAL A 96 10.98 2.95 -12.89
CA VAL A 96 12.37 2.89 -12.41
C VAL A 96 12.73 4.26 -11.84
N VAL A 97 13.07 4.29 -10.54
CA VAL A 97 13.42 5.53 -9.83
C VAL A 97 14.93 5.67 -9.62
N TYR A 98 15.67 4.56 -9.70
CA TYR A 98 17.12 4.56 -9.55
C TYR A 98 17.73 3.33 -10.22
N GLU A 99 18.90 3.51 -10.84
CA GLU A 99 19.66 2.42 -11.43
C GLU A 99 21.16 2.69 -11.33
N PHE A 100 21.96 1.63 -11.16
CA PHE A 100 23.42 1.72 -11.10
C PHE A 100 24.09 0.35 -11.32
N PHE A 101 25.36 0.37 -11.74
CA PHE A 101 26.16 -0.84 -11.87
C PHE A 101 26.74 -1.29 -10.54
N VAL A 102 26.62 -2.59 -10.26
CA VAL A 102 27.08 -3.19 -9.01
C VAL A 102 28.61 -3.23 -8.96
N THR A 103 29.16 -2.89 -7.80
CA THR A 103 30.59 -3.08 -7.50
C THR A 103 30.76 -3.73 -6.13
N PRO A 104 31.81 -4.55 -5.91
CA PRO A 104 32.01 -5.26 -4.65
C PRO A 104 32.44 -4.34 -3.49
N LYS A 105 32.64 -3.04 -3.73
CA LYS A 105 33.13 -2.10 -2.72
C LYS A 105 31.98 -1.71 -1.77
N LYS A 106 32.06 -2.16 -0.52
CA LYS A 106 31.05 -1.89 0.54
C LYS A 106 30.68 -0.40 0.68
N LYS A 107 31.68 0.51 0.70
CA LYS A 107 31.42 1.96 0.81
C LYS A 107 30.55 2.47 -0.33
N TYR A 108 30.82 2.01 -1.55
CA TYR A 108 30.05 2.40 -2.72
C TYR A 108 28.63 1.82 -2.66
N MET A 109 28.46 0.54 -2.28
CA MET A 109 27.12 -0.06 -2.11
C MET A 109 26.26 0.68 -1.10
N LYS A 110 26.81 1.06 0.06
CA LYS A 110 26.09 1.88 1.04
C LYS A 110 25.66 3.24 0.48
N GLN A 111 26.56 3.91 -0.22
CA GLN A 111 26.25 5.19 -0.86
C GLN A 111 25.15 5.06 -1.91
N MET A 112 25.17 4.00 -2.72
CA MET A 112 24.11 3.73 -3.69
C MET A 112 22.78 3.44 -2.99
N ALA A 113 22.79 2.74 -1.84
CA ALA A 113 21.58 2.49 -1.05
C ALA A 113 20.98 3.80 -0.53
N ASP A 114 21.81 4.69 0.03
CA ASP A 114 21.37 6.02 0.50
C ASP A 114 20.75 6.84 -0.64
N ASN A 115 21.36 6.82 -1.82
CA ASN A 115 20.85 7.52 -3.00
C ASN A 115 19.52 6.92 -3.49
N ALA A 116 19.43 5.59 -3.57
CA ALA A 116 18.22 4.88 -3.97
C ALA A 116 17.05 5.21 -3.03
N ILE A 117 17.30 5.24 -1.72
CA ILE A 117 16.31 5.61 -0.71
C ILE A 117 15.80 7.03 -0.91
N ARG A 118 16.69 7.99 -1.21
CA ARG A 118 16.28 9.36 -1.52
C ARG A 118 15.39 9.41 -2.75
N SER A 119 15.74 8.71 -3.83
CA SER A 119 14.92 8.64 -5.04
C SER A 119 13.54 8.03 -4.77
N VAL A 120 13.48 6.92 -4.03
CA VAL A 120 12.23 6.26 -3.62
C VAL A 120 11.36 7.20 -2.77
N PHE A 121 11.95 7.87 -1.79
CA PHE A 121 11.24 8.82 -0.94
C PHE A 121 10.67 9.99 -1.76
N GLN A 122 11.46 10.58 -2.66
CA GLN A 122 10.99 11.64 -3.56
C GLN A 122 9.85 11.17 -4.45
N LYS A 123 9.91 9.93 -4.96
CA LYS A 123 8.82 9.38 -5.76
C LYS A 123 7.53 9.23 -4.96
N PHE A 124 7.59 8.76 -3.72
CA PHE A 124 6.41 8.68 -2.87
C PHE A 124 5.81 10.05 -2.55
N LEU A 125 6.64 11.07 -2.34
CA LEU A 125 6.15 12.45 -2.16
C LEU A 125 5.43 12.98 -3.40
N GLN A 126 5.88 12.62 -4.60
CA GLN A 126 5.20 12.99 -5.84
C GLN A 126 3.84 12.29 -5.95
N LEU A 127 3.79 10.99 -5.69
CA LEU A 127 2.54 10.22 -5.72
C LEU A 127 1.51 10.75 -4.72
N GLN A 128 1.93 11.15 -3.52
CA GLN A 128 1.03 11.76 -2.52
C GLN A 128 0.43 13.09 -3.01
N LYS A 129 1.20 13.90 -3.75
CA LYS A 129 0.70 15.16 -4.32
C LYS A 129 -0.30 14.92 -5.45
N GLU A 130 -0.05 13.92 -6.29
CA GLU A 130 -0.96 13.51 -7.36
C GLU A 130 -2.29 12.98 -6.82
N GLU A 131 -2.29 12.29 -5.67
CA GLU A 131 -3.51 11.78 -5.03
C GLU A 131 -4.33 12.87 -4.31
N THR A 132 -3.75 14.05 -4.06
CA THR A 132 -4.42 15.15 -3.33
C THR A 132 -5.06 16.20 -4.28
N ASN A 133 -4.65 16.23 -5.55
CA ASN A 133 -5.20 17.11 -6.59
C ASN A 133 -6.30 16.42 -7.40
#